data_AF-A0A016U4P9-F1
#
_entry.id   AF-A0A016U4P9-F1
#
_cell.length_a   1.000
_cell.length_b   1.000
_cell.length_c   1.000
_cell.angle_alpha   90.00
_cell.angle_beta   90.00
_cell.angle_gamma   90.00
#
_symmetry.space_group_name_H-M   'P 1'
#
loop_
_entity.id
_entity.type
_entity.pdbx_description
1 polymer ?
#
loop_
_entity_poly.entity_id
_entity_poly.type
_entity_poly.pdbx_seq_one_letter_code
_entity_poly.pdbx_strand_id
1 'polypeptide(L)'
;MANMCLRAKVALLNREHDNLSEATPNLLNHAKGQKEMRSLILFGFFVAAVAADTCPCASGNWSFEFGSGVTDFAHGGEPLSSSSCFDGCLATGLIFQNFKVALSNKNSAFVKRRLSSKADLLAYLRKMRDNDDDPNADTCIDPDLRSQIKNVLNDTSDLSCQGIVNTLVSSLNRPGWAMNCAKLGDFSVDASFKDVNFCFYMMDSQTDVFLLRLAKIDYT
;
A
#
# COMPACT_ATOMS: atom_id res chain seq x y z
N MET A 1 -8.10 5.01 25.35
CA MET A 1 -8.04 4.26 24.07
C MET A 1 -8.52 5.03 22.84
N ALA A 2 -8.80 6.34 22.91
CA ALA A 2 -9.22 7.17 21.76
C ALA A 2 -8.44 8.50 21.60
N ASN A 3 -7.36 8.74 22.38
CA ASN A 3 -6.72 10.07 22.48
C ASN A 3 -5.30 10.14 21.88
N MET A 4 -4.76 9.02 21.36
CA MET A 4 -3.35 8.88 20.93
C MET A 4 -3.16 8.86 19.41
N CYS A 5 -4.19 8.48 18.63
CA CYS A 5 -4.17 8.60 17.15
C CYS A 5 -4.00 10.06 16.67
N LEU A 6 -4.38 11.05 17.51
CA LEU A 6 -4.66 12.42 17.07
C LEU A 6 -3.52 13.43 17.31
N ARG A 7 -2.55 13.18 18.20
CA ARG A 7 -1.59 14.23 18.63
C ARG A 7 -0.22 14.18 17.97
N ALA A 8 0.32 12.99 17.64
CA ALA A 8 1.65 12.87 17.04
C ALA A 8 1.63 13.04 15.50
N LYS A 9 0.64 12.49 14.81
CA LYS A 9 0.53 12.54 13.34
C LYS A 9 0.02 13.90 12.81
N VAL A 10 -0.82 14.61 13.57
CA VAL A 10 -1.33 15.95 13.22
C VAL A 10 -0.25 17.03 13.35
N ALA A 11 0.70 16.90 14.27
CA ALA A 11 1.81 17.84 14.42
C ALA A 11 2.81 17.79 13.24
N LEU A 12 2.98 16.61 12.61
CA LEU A 12 3.81 16.42 11.41
C LEU A 12 3.12 16.94 10.14
N LEU A 13 1.79 16.75 10.03
CA LEU A 13 1.01 17.22 8.89
C LEU A 13 0.75 18.74 8.91
N ASN A 14 0.45 19.34 10.07
CA ASN A 14 0.20 20.79 10.18
C ASN A 14 1.46 21.62 9.93
N ARG A 15 2.63 21.13 10.32
CA ARG A 15 3.92 21.80 10.05
C ARG A 15 4.22 21.87 8.55
N GLU A 16 3.63 21.00 7.73
CA GLU A 16 3.77 21.08 6.28
C GLU A 16 2.71 21.95 5.61
N HIS A 17 1.47 21.96 6.11
CA HIS A 17 0.44 22.87 5.59
C HIS A 17 0.86 24.35 5.75
N ASP A 18 1.46 24.71 6.88
CA ASP A 18 1.96 26.06 7.13
C ASP A 18 3.19 26.42 6.26
N ASN A 19 4.10 25.47 6.04
CA ASN A 19 5.27 25.66 5.16
C ASN A 19 4.92 25.68 3.65
N LEU A 20 3.81 25.06 3.25
CA LEU A 20 3.27 25.14 1.89
C LEU A 20 2.50 26.44 1.63
N SER A 21 1.92 27.05 2.67
CA SER A 21 1.16 28.30 2.57
C SER A 21 2.04 29.56 2.51
N GLU A 22 3.26 29.54 3.05
CA GLU A 22 4.11 30.73 3.16
C GLU A 22 5.05 31.01 1.97
N ALA A 23 5.00 30.24 0.88
CA ALA A 23 5.95 30.40 -0.22
C ALA A 23 5.29 30.74 -1.56
N THR A 24 4.79 31.97 -1.71
CA THR A 24 4.95 32.78 -2.94
C THR A 24 4.64 34.25 -2.62
N PRO A 25 5.33 35.26 -3.21
CA PRO A 25 5.78 35.25 -4.60
C PRO A 25 7.24 35.68 -4.79
N ASN A 26 7.95 35.04 -5.73
CA ASN A 26 8.43 35.71 -6.94
C ASN A 26 9.45 34.87 -7.73
N LEU A 27 9.39 35.11 -9.04
CA LEU A 27 10.36 34.83 -10.09
C LEU A 27 10.35 33.42 -10.74
N LEU A 28 9.55 33.42 -11.81
CA LEU A 28 9.64 32.65 -13.05
C LEU A 28 11.06 32.18 -13.44
N ASN A 29 11.07 30.97 -14.00
CA ASN A 29 12.02 30.39 -14.97
C ASN A 29 13.02 29.32 -14.51
N HIS A 30 13.01 28.88 -13.24
CA HIS A 30 13.74 27.66 -12.80
C HIS A 30 12.85 26.56 -12.19
N ALA A 31 11.53 26.68 -12.35
CA ALA A 31 10.54 26.08 -11.46
C ALA A 31 10.14 24.61 -11.75
N LYS A 32 10.58 23.98 -12.84
CA LYS A 32 10.13 22.60 -13.17
C LYS A 32 11.00 21.52 -12.50
N GLY A 33 12.33 21.63 -12.62
CA GLY A 33 13.25 20.66 -12.01
C GLY A 33 13.38 20.75 -10.48
N GLN A 34 13.17 21.94 -9.92
CA GLN A 34 13.36 22.19 -8.48
C GLN A 34 12.11 21.82 -7.65
N LYS A 35 10.89 21.90 -8.23
CA LYS A 35 9.65 21.43 -7.59
C LYS A 35 9.62 19.90 -7.50
N GLU A 36 10.03 19.20 -8.55
CA GLU A 36 10.10 17.73 -8.55
C GLU A 36 11.14 17.23 -7.55
N MET A 37 12.33 17.82 -7.54
CA MET A 37 13.41 17.43 -6.63
C MET A 37 13.09 17.72 -5.16
N ARG A 38 12.42 18.85 -4.86
CA ARG A 38 11.94 19.17 -3.51
C ARG A 38 10.78 18.25 -3.08
N SER A 39 9.86 17.93 -3.98
CA SER A 39 8.79 16.96 -3.72
C SER A 39 9.38 15.58 -3.43
N LEU A 40 10.38 15.13 -4.18
CA LEU A 40 11.07 13.86 -3.97
C LEU A 40 11.89 13.81 -2.68
N ILE A 41 12.54 14.92 -2.31
CA ILE A 41 13.32 15.02 -1.05
C ILE A 41 12.39 15.01 0.16
N LEU A 42 11.32 15.80 0.16
CA LEU A 42 10.31 15.80 1.23
C LEU A 42 9.63 14.43 1.34
N PHE A 43 9.30 13.80 0.20
CA PHE A 43 8.78 12.44 0.12
C PHE A 43 9.75 11.39 0.72
N GLY A 44 11.06 11.56 0.52
CA GLY A 44 12.09 10.72 1.12
C GLY A 44 12.14 10.86 2.66
N PHE A 45 11.99 12.07 3.18
CA PHE A 45 11.93 12.34 4.63
C PHE A 45 10.64 11.82 5.26
N PHE A 46 9.49 11.92 4.58
CA PHE A 46 8.23 11.30 5.03
C PHE A 46 8.36 9.80 5.20
N VAL A 47 8.85 9.10 4.17
CA VAL A 47 8.99 7.63 4.21
C VAL A 47 9.96 7.20 5.31
N ALA A 48 11.03 7.98 5.57
CA ALA A 48 11.98 7.69 6.65
C ALA A 48 11.40 7.94 8.05
N ALA A 49 10.65 9.03 8.25
CA ALA A 49 10.09 9.40 9.54
C ALA A 49 8.90 8.52 9.97
N VAL A 50 8.06 8.08 9.02
CA VAL A 50 6.95 7.15 9.32
C VAL A 50 7.45 5.73 9.59
N ALA A 51 8.54 5.32 8.91
CA ALA A 51 9.17 4.03 9.13
C ALA A 51 9.86 3.94 10.50
N ALA A 52 10.32 5.06 11.07
CA ALA A 52 11.03 5.05 12.35
C ALA A 52 10.16 4.66 13.56
N ASP A 53 8.84 4.93 13.53
CA ASP A 53 7.91 4.61 14.63
C ASP A 53 6.94 3.45 14.32
N THR A 54 6.94 2.92 13.10
CA THR A 54 6.08 1.79 12.71
C THR A 54 6.84 0.81 11.82
N CYS A 55 7.54 -0.15 12.45
CA CYS A 55 8.26 -1.28 11.86
C CYS A 55 9.10 -0.96 10.61
N PRO A 56 10.41 -0.72 10.80
CA PRO A 56 11.38 -1.83 10.73
C PRO A 56 12.53 -1.67 11.74
N CYS A 57 12.67 -2.61 12.68
CA CYS A 57 13.81 -2.63 13.63
C CYS A 57 14.88 -3.68 13.28
N ALA A 58 14.69 -4.43 12.20
CA ALA A 58 15.53 -5.57 11.84
C ALA A 58 15.99 -5.50 10.38
N SER A 59 17.16 -6.08 10.10
CA SER A 59 17.67 -6.28 8.74
C SER A 59 16.73 -7.18 7.93
N GLY A 60 16.78 -7.09 6.60
CA GLY A 60 16.01 -7.94 5.70
C GLY A 60 15.33 -7.19 4.56
N ASN A 61 14.48 -7.91 3.83
CA ASN A 61 13.81 -7.42 2.62
C ASN A 61 12.43 -6.87 2.98
N TRP A 62 12.35 -5.56 3.19
CA TRP A 62 11.13 -4.91 3.65
C TRP A 62 10.33 -4.30 2.49
N SER A 63 9.05 -4.65 2.44
CA SER A 63 8.04 -3.93 1.66
C SER A 63 7.27 -2.98 2.58
N PHE A 64 6.84 -1.84 2.05
CA PHE A 64 6.08 -0.85 2.81
C PHE A 64 4.95 -0.23 1.98
N GLU A 65 3.88 0.18 2.65
CA GLU A 65 2.84 1.04 2.09
C GLU A 65 2.46 2.15 3.06
N PHE A 66 2.16 3.31 2.46
CA PHE A 66 1.37 4.35 3.08
C PHE A 66 0.17 4.67 2.19
N GLY A 67 -1.04 4.65 2.77
CA GLY A 67 -2.27 5.03 2.08
C GLY A 67 -2.94 6.24 2.75
N SER A 68 -3.52 7.12 1.93
CA SER A 68 -4.31 8.28 2.34
C SER A 68 -5.74 8.23 1.79
N GLY A 69 -6.66 8.87 2.51
CA GLY A 69 -8.10 8.82 2.21
C GLY A 69 -8.71 7.43 2.38
N VAL A 70 -8.04 6.52 3.09
CA VAL A 70 -8.52 5.15 3.27
C VAL A 70 -9.83 5.14 4.03
N THR A 71 -10.82 4.46 3.47
CA THR A 71 -12.19 4.40 4.02
C THR A 71 -12.55 3.06 4.64
N ASP A 72 -11.74 2.03 4.38
CA ASP A 72 -11.86 0.70 4.96
C ASP A 72 -10.52 -0.01 4.86
N PHE A 73 -10.20 -0.85 5.85
CA PHE A 73 -8.97 -1.62 5.87
C PHE A 73 -9.09 -2.87 6.74
N ALA A 74 -8.29 -3.89 6.45
CA ALA A 74 -8.19 -5.10 7.26
C ALA A 74 -6.82 -5.78 7.07
N HIS A 75 -6.45 -6.62 8.03
CA HIS A 75 -5.29 -7.50 7.96
C HIS A 75 -5.68 -8.93 8.38
N GLY A 76 -4.94 -9.92 7.91
CA GLY A 76 -5.18 -11.33 8.19
C GLY A 76 -4.07 -12.24 7.68
N GLY A 77 -4.31 -13.56 7.75
CA GLY A 77 -3.29 -14.57 7.50
C GLY A 77 -2.40 -14.69 8.73
N GLU A 78 -1.11 -14.45 8.57
CA GLU A 78 -0.17 -14.42 9.68
C GLU A 78 -0.48 -13.29 10.69
N PRO A 79 -0.37 -13.53 12.00
CA PRO A 79 -0.52 -12.49 13.02
C PRO A 79 0.47 -11.35 12.85
N LEU A 80 0.06 -10.15 13.29
CA LEU A 80 0.98 -9.02 13.37
C LEU A 80 2.15 -9.36 14.31
N SER A 81 3.36 -8.99 13.89
CA SER A 81 4.61 -9.33 14.54
C SER A 81 5.69 -8.29 14.20
N SER A 82 6.92 -8.48 14.69
CA SER A 82 8.06 -7.67 14.27
C SER A 82 8.42 -7.81 12.79
N SER A 83 7.83 -8.75 12.05
CA SER A 83 8.03 -9.01 10.62
C SER A 83 6.80 -8.70 9.75
N SER A 84 5.66 -8.37 10.36
CA SER A 84 4.41 -8.01 9.66
C SER A 84 3.65 -7.00 10.50
N CYS A 85 3.62 -5.74 10.05
CA CYS A 85 3.07 -4.63 10.82
C CYS A 85 1.99 -3.91 10.06
N PHE A 86 1.00 -3.44 10.80
CA PHE A 86 -0.18 -2.79 10.25
C PHE A 86 -0.70 -1.76 11.26
N ASP A 87 -0.90 -0.52 10.81
CA ASP A 87 -1.49 0.58 11.59
C ASP A 87 -2.44 1.38 10.69
N GLY A 88 -3.73 1.32 10.99
CA GLY A 88 -4.77 2.03 10.25
C GLY A 88 -5.63 2.91 11.15
N CYS A 89 -6.00 4.10 10.67
CA CYS A 89 -6.87 5.03 11.37
C CYS A 89 -7.91 5.63 10.42
N LEU A 90 -9.16 5.16 10.51
CA LEU A 90 -10.26 5.65 9.67
C LEU A 90 -10.58 7.13 9.95
N ALA A 91 -10.39 7.61 11.18
CA ALA A 91 -10.64 9.01 11.53
C ALA A 91 -9.72 9.99 10.79
N THR A 92 -8.49 9.58 10.47
CA THR A 92 -7.55 10.36 9.67
C THR A 92 -7.48 9.90 8.21
N GLY A 93 -8.12 8.78 7.87
CA GLY A 93 -8.05 8.15 6.55
C GLY A 93 -6.66 7.63 6.20
N LEU A 94 -5.84 7.26 7.19
CA LEU A 94 -4.45 6.85 6.96
C LEU A 94 -4.25 5.37 7.26
N ILE A 95 -3.38 4.72 6.48
CA ILE A 95 -2.83 3.40 6.80
C ILE A 95 -1.33 3.35 6.59
N PHE A 96 -0.68 2.48 7.36
CA PHE A 96 0.71 2.09 7.23
C PHE A 96 0.79 0.57 7.34
N GLN A 97 1.50 -0.08 6.43
CA GLN A 97 1.62 -1.53 6.42
C GLN A 97 2.98 -1.97 5.89
N ASN A 98 3.63 -2.89 6.59
CA ASN A 98 4.99 -3.33 6.31
C ASN A 98 5.10 -4.84 6.41
N PHE A 99 5.82 -5.45 5.47
CA PHE A 99 6.16 -6.89 5.52
C PHE A 99 7.65 -7.08 5.35
N LYS A 100 8.26 -7.90 6.21
CA LYS A 100 9.55 -8.52 5.94
C LYS A 100 9.30 -9.74 5.06
N VAL A 101 9.65 -9.62 3.79
CA VAL A 101 9.31 -10.61 2.77
C VAL A 101 10.39 -11.69 2.69
N ALA A 102 9.97 -12.95 2.81
CA ALA A 102 10.82 -14.11 2.56
C ALA A 102 10.99 -14.30 1.04
N LEU A 103 11.81 -13.46 0.40
CA LEU A 103 12.01 -13.50 -1.05
C LEU A 103 12.38 -14.90 -1.55
N SER A 104 11.70 -15.37 -2.59
CA SER A 104 12.09 -16.60 -3.28
C SER A 104 13.40 -16.41 -4.05
N ASN A 105 13.65 -15.21 -4.55
CA ASN A 105 14.89 -14.83 -5.22
C ASN A 105 15.52 -13.61 -4.53
N LYS A 106 16.76 -13.76 -4.06
CA LYS A 106 17.50 -12.69 -3.38
C LYS A 106 17.79 -11.47 -4.28
N ASN A 107 17.71 -11.65 -5.60
CA ASN A 107 17.93 -10.60 -6.59
C ASN A 107 16.61 -10.02 -7.13
N SER A 108 15.48 -10.29 -6.48
CA SER A 108 14.18 -9.77 -6.90
C SER A 108 14.18 -8.24 -6.94
N ALA A 109 13.65 -7.69 -8.03
CA ALA A 109 13.66 -6.25 -8.25
C ALA A 109 12.79 -5.54 -7.20
N PHE A 110 13.37 -4.54 -6.54
CA PHE A 110 12.65 -3.66 -5.63
C PHE A 110 12.09 -2.46 -6.39
N VAL A 111 10.79 -2.23 -6.26
CA VAL A 111 10.04 -1.21 -7.01
C VAL A 111 9.40 -0.27 -6.01
N LYS A 112 9.54 1.04 -6.24
CA LYS A 112 8.78 2.08 -5.55
C LYS A 112 7.78 2.69 -6.51
N ARG A 113 6.54 2.88 -6.07
CA ARG A 113 5.46 3.45 -6.88
C ARG A 113 4.62 4.40 -6.04
N ARG A 114 4.17 5.47 -6.69
CA ARG A 114 3.06 6.29 -6.19
C ARG A 114 1.85 5.93 -7.04
N LEU A 115 0.84 5.39 -6.39
CA LEU A 115 -0.45 5.14 -6.98
C LEU A 115 -1.25 6.45 -6.94
N SER A 116 -1.71 6.87 -8.11
CA SER A 116 -2.44 8.10 -8.36
C SER A 116 -3.85 8.05 -7.76
N SER A 117 -4.71 9.00 -8.11
CA SER A 117 -6.03 9.09 -7.51
C SER A 117 -6.87 7.83 -7.71
N LYS A 118 -7.85 7.59 -6.83
CA LYS A 118 -8.87 6.53 -7.03
C LYS A 118 -9.47 6.56 -8.44
N ALA A 119 -9.74 7.74 -8.99
CA ALA A 119 -10.28 7.89 -10.34
C ALA A 119 -9.30 7.42 -11.43
N ASP A 120 -8.02 7.75 -11.30
CA ASP A 120 -6.98 7.33 -12.25
C ASP A 120 -6.79 5.81 -12.22
N LEU A 121 -6.79 5.21 -11.03
CA LEU A 121 -6.68 3.76 -10.86
C LEU A 121 -7.90 3.04 -11.41
N LEU A 122 -9.11 3.54 -11.18
CA LEU A 122 -10.32 2.99 -11.81
C LEU A 122 -10.21 3.05 -13.33
N ALA A 123 -9.76 4.17 -13.90
CA ALA A 123 -9.58 4.30 -15.34
C ALA A 123 -8.53 3.32 -15.88
N TYR A 124 -7.42 3.14 -15.16
CA TYR A 124 -6.39 2.15 -15.49
C TYR A 124 -6.94 0.72 -15.47
N LEU A 125 -7.58 0.31 -14.37
CA LEU A 125 -8.11 -1.05 -14.21
C LEU A 125 -9.18 -1.38 -15.27
N ARG A 126 -10.07 -0.43 -15.56
CA ARG A 126 -11.08 -0.57 -16.62
C ARG A 126 -10.43 -0.71 -17.99
N LYS A 127 -9.43 0.12 -18.31
CA LYS A 127 -8.69 0.03 -19.57
C LYS A 127 -8.03 -1.34 -19.75
N MET A 128 -7.37 -1.86 -18.71
CA MET A 128 -6.72 -3.18 -18.77
C MET A 128 -7.75 -4.27 -19.02
N ARG A 129 -8.89 -4.24 -18.30
CA ARG A 129 -10.01 -5.16 -18.52
C ARG A 129 -10.56 -5.10 -19.95
N ASP A 130 -10.78 -3.91 -20.48
CA ASP A 130 -11.35 -3.73 -21.83
C ASP A 130 -10.39 -4.24 -22.93
N ASN A 131 -9.09 -4.31 -22.63
CA ASN A 131 -8.06 -4.89 -23.49
C ASN A 131 -7.82 -6.40 -23.26
N ASP A 132 -8.50 -7.02 -22.29
CA ASP A 132 -8.20 -8.38 -21.79
C ASP A 132 -6.77 -8.54 -21.24
N ASP A 133 -6.17 -7.43 -20.79
CA ASP A 133 -4.87 -7.41 -20.14
C ASP A 133 -5.02 -7.58 -18.60
N ASP A 134 -4.07 -8.29 -17.97
CA ASP A 134 -4.02 -8.43 -16.51
C ASP A 134 -3.36 -7.20 -15.86
N PRO A 135 -4.09 -6.34 -15.12
CA PRO A 135 -3.53 -5.15 -14.48
C PRO A 135 -2.51 -5.47 -13.38
N ASN A 136 -2.47 -6.71 -12.91
CA ASN A 136 -1.65 -7.14 -11.78
C ASN A 136 -0.40 -7.92 -12.20
N ALA A 137 -0.18 -8.14 -13.50
CA ALA A 137 0.93 -8.97 -14.01
C ALA A 137 2.31 -8.49 -13.53
N ASP A 138 2.49 -7.18 -13.39
CA ASP A 138 3.74 -6.55 -12.99
C ASP A 138 3.94 -6.44 -11.47
N THR A 139 2.85 -6.50 -10.70
CA THR A 139 2.84 -6.20 -9.26
C THR A 139 2.56 -7.42 -8.39
N CYS A 140 2.05 -8.49 -9.00
CA CYS A 140 1.83 -9.80 -8.39
C CYS A 140 2.29 -10.87 -9.38
N ILE A 141 3.59 -11.15 -9.47
CA ILE A 141 4.16 -11.84 -10.64
C ILE A 141 3.76 -13.32 -10.76
N ASP A 142 3.33 -13.97 -9.68
CA ASP A 142 2.86 -15.37 -9.65
C ASP A 142 1.48 -15.48 -10.34
N PRO A 143 1.40 -16.05 -11.57
CA PRO A 143 0.14 -16.14 -12.31
C PRO A 143 -0.88 -17.07 -11.64
N ASP A 144 -0.43 -18.12 -10.94
CA ASP A 144 -1.33 -19.04 -10.25
C ASP A 144 -1.96 -18.35 -9.04
N LEU A 145 -1.18 -17.57 -8.29
CA LEU A 145 -1.72 -16.73 -7.21
C LEU A 145 -2.71 -15.70 -7.75
N ARG A 146 -2.39 -15.00 -8.84
CA ARG A 146 -3.32 -14.02 -9.45
C ARG A 146 -4.64 -14.67 -9.86
N SER A 147 -4.58 -15.84 -10.50
CA SER A 147 -5.77 -16.59 -10.89
C SER A 147 -6.61 -17.01 -9.69
N GLN A 148 -5.97 -17.53 -8.63
CA GLN A 148 -6.65 -17.91 -7.39
C GLN A 148 -7.31 -16.71 -6.72
N ILE A 149 -6.61 -15.57 -6.59
CA ILE A 149 -7.18 -14.34 -6.03
C ILE A 149 -8.39 -13.91 -6.86
N LYS A 150 -8.26 -13.83 -8.18
CA LYS A 150 -9.37 -13.44 -9.07
C LYS A 150 -10.61 -14.33 -8.87
N ASN A 151 -10.42 -15.65 -8.84
CA ASN A 151 -11.52 -16.59 -8.65
C ASN A 151 -12.18 -16.43 -7.27
N VAL A 152 -11.38 -16.34 -6.22
CA VAL A 152 -11.88 -16.15 -4.84
C VAL A 152 -12.67 -14.85 -4.72
N LEU A 153 -12.18 -13.76 -5.32
CA LEU A 153 -12.82 -12.44 -5.22
C LEU A 153 -14.11 -12.33 -6.03
N ASN A 154 -14.28 -13.12 -7.09
CA ASN A 154 -15.55 -13.21 -7.82
C ASN A 154 -16.66 -13.84 -6.98
N ASP A 155 -16.31 -14.71 -6.04
CA ASP A 155 -17.25 -15.43 -5.17
C ASP A 155 -17.48 -14.69 -3.83
N THR A 156 -16.74 -13.60 -3.56
CA THR A 156 -16.84 -12.82 -2.32
C THR A 156 -18.13 -11.99 -2.29
N SER A 157 -19.05 -12.32 -1.39
CA SER A 157 -20.29 -11.57 -1.19
C SER A 157 -20.13 -10.30 -0.33
N ASP A 158 -19.15 -10.30 0.58
CA ASP A 158 -18.83 -9.16 1.46
C ASP A 158 -17.62 -8.39 0.91
N LEU A 159 -17.90 -7.31 0.19
CA LEU A 159 -16.89 -6.47 -0.43
C LEU A 159 -16.32 -5.39 0.51
N SER A 160 -16.36 -5.62 1.83
CA SER A 160 -15.51 -4.90 2.79
C SER A 160 -14.08 -5.47 2.77
N CYS A 161 -13.10 -4.70 3.25
CA CYS A 161 -11.74 -5.20 3.41
C CYS A 161 -11.68 -6.40 4.36
N GLN A 162 -12.51 -6.42 5.40
CA GLN A 162 -12.60 -7.56 6.32
C GLN A 162 -13.14 -8.80 5.60
N GLY A 163 -14.22 -8.66 4.83
CA GLY A 163 -14.80 -9.75 4.04
C GLY A 163 -13.81 -10.30 3.01
N ILE A 164 -13.13 -9.41 2.28
CA ILE A 164 -12.07 -9.77 1.33
C ILE A 164 -10.94 -10.55 2.02
N VAL A 165 -10.37 -10.01 3.09
CA VAL A 165 -9.26 -10.67 3.80
C VAL A 165 -9.68 -12.03 4.36
N ASN A 166 -10.86 -12.12 4.99
CA ASN A 166 -11.37 -13.39 5.52
C ASN A 166 -11.51 -14.44 4.42
N THR A 167 -12.00 -14.04 3.25
CA THR A 167 -12.18 -14.94 2.10
C THR A 167 -10.84 -15.39 1.52
N LEU A 168 -9.87 -14.49 1.37
CA LEU A 168 -8.54 -14.83 0.90
C LEU A 168 -7.83 -15.80 1.86
N VAL A 169 -7.91 -15.53 3.16
CA VAL A 169 -7.28 -16.36 4.20
C VAL A 169 -7.86 -17.77 4.23
N SER A 170 -9.19 -17.90 4.13
CA SER A 170 -9.86 -19.20 4.15
C SER A 170 -9.65 -20.00 2.85
N SER A 171 -9.42 -19.33 1.72
CA SER A 171 -9.45 -19.96 0.39
C SER A 171 -8.08 -20.25 -0.21
N LEU A 172 -7.07 -19.41 0.02
CA LEU A 172 -5.78 -19.52 -0.67
C LEU A 172 -4.83 -20.59 -0.08
N ASN A 173 -5.10 -21.10 1.12
CA ASN A 173 -4.25 -22.09 1.82
C ASN A 173 -2.74 -21.76 1.76
N ARG A 174 -2.36 -20.54 2.19
CA ARG A 174 -0.97 -20.05 2.16
C ARG A 174 -0.42 -19.85 3.57
N PRO A 175 0.06 -20.91 4.24
CA PRO A 175 0.69 -20.78 5.56
C PRO A 175 1.96 -19.93 5.49
N GLY A 176 2.21 -19.10 6.50
CA GLY A 176 3.32 -18.16 6.51
C GLY A 176 3.06 -16.89 5.70
N TRP A 177 1.85 -16.66 5.18
CA TRP A 177 1.52 -15.45 4.44
C TRP A 177 0.64 -14.49 5.24
N ALA A 178 1.02 -13.21 5.27
CA ALA A 178 0.14 -12.13 5.68
C ALA A 178 -0.63 -11.59 4.48
N MET A 179 -1.85 -11.11 4.73
CA MET A 179 -2.77 -10.59 3.73
C MET A 179 -3.46 -9.35 4.27
N ASN A 180 -3.22 -8.22 3.62
CA ASN A 180 -3.82 -6.94 4.01
C ASN A 180 -4.66 -6.38 2.87
N CYS A 181 -5.71 -5.66 3.23
CA CYS A 181 -6.57 -4.92 2.33
C CYS A 181 -6.66 -3.46 2.76
N ALA A 182 -6.65 -2.58 1.76
CA ALA A 182 -6.95 -1.17 1.90
C ALA A 182 -7.91 -0.72 0.82
N LYS A 183 -9.02 -0.08 1.21
CA LYS A 183 -9.91 0.60 0.29
C LYS A 183 -9.42 2.03 0.06
N LEU A 184 -8.86 2.25 -1.12
CA LEU A 184 -8.20 3.51 -1.45
C LEU A 184 -9.21 4.65 -1.61
N GLY A 185 -8.89 5.81 -1.04
CA GLY A 185 -9.60 7.07 -1.32
C GLY A 185 -8.77 8.03 -2.16
N ASP A 186 -7.61 8.47 -1.65
CA ASP A 186 -6.85 9.56 -2.26
C ASP A 186 -5.64 9.05 -3.03
N PHE A 187 -4.62 8.54 -2.34
CA PHE A 187 -3.39 8.06 -2.96
C PHE A 187 -2.73 7.00 -2.09
N SER A 188 -1.87 6.19 -2.71
CA SER A 188 -1.02 5.24 -2.00
C SER A 188 0.42 5.34 -2.48
N VAL A 189 1.37 5.15 -1.57
CA VAL A 189 2.79 5.03 -1.84
C VAL A 189 3.20 3.64 -1.43
N ASP A 190 3.67 2.86 -2.39
CA ASP A 190 4.09 1.48 -2.20
C ASP A 190 5.57 1.32 -2.53
N ALA A 191 6.26 0.52 -1.73
CA ALA A 191 7.47 -0.15 -2.15
C ALA A 191 7.38 -1.66 -1.93
N SER A 192 7.71 -2.39 -2.98
CA SER A 192 7.43 -3.82 -3.09
C SER A 192 8.49 -4.55 -3.91
N PHE A 193 8.42 -5.88 -3.91
CA PHE A 193 9.32 -6.74 -4.68
C PHE A 193 8.58 -7.39 -5.84
N LYS A 194 9.23 -7.48 -7.00
CA LYS A 194 8.82 -8.39 -8.08
C LYS A 194 9.32 -9.81 -7.75
N ASP A 195 8.60 -10.51 -6.87
CA ASP A 195 8.94 -11.85 -6.39
C ASP A 195 7.67 -12.70 -6.23
N VAL A 196 7.74 -14.02 -6.43
CA VAL A 196 6.58 -14.91 -6.28
C VAL A 196 6.09 -15.02 -4.83
N ASN A 197 6.89 -14.63 -3.85
CA ASN A 197 6.52 -14.55 -2.43
C ASN A 197 5.94 -13.18 -2.03
N PHE A 198 5.69 -12.29 -2.99
CA PHE A 198 5.01 -11.01 -2.77
C PHE A 198 3.99 -10.74 -3.87
N CYS A 199 2.84 -10.20 -3.48
CA CYS A 199 1.77 -9.88 -4.42
C CYS A 199 1.12 -8.57 -3.99
N PHE A 200 1.23 -7.55 -4.84
CA PHE A 200 0.40 -6.36 -4.78
C PHE A 200 -0.69 -6.48 -5.84
N TYR A 201 -1.91 -6.71 -5.41
CA TYR A 201 -3.06 -6.98 -6.27
C TYR A 201 -4.08 -5.85 -6.13
N MET A 202 -4.36 -5.19 -7.24
CA MET A 202 -5.35 -4.14 -7.38
C MET A 202 -6.63 -4.74 -7.95
N MET A 203 -7.77 -4.37 -7.36
CA MET A 203 -9.08 -4.67 -7.92
C MET A 203 -9.98 -3.44 -7.85
N ASP A 204 -10.91 -3.34 -8.80
CA ASP A 204 -12.05 -2.45 -8.70
C ASP A 204 -13.31 -3.23 -8.34
N SER A 205 -14.22 -2.57 -7.63
CA SER A 205 -15.61 -3.00 -7.50
C SER A 205 -16.51 -1.80 -7.67
N GLN A 206 -17.25 -1.76 -8.78
CA GLN A 206 -18.09 -0.64 -9.18
C GLN A 206 -17.33 0.70 -9.23
N THR A 207 -17.36 1.45 -8.14
CA THR A 207 -16.71 2.75 -7.96
C THR A 207 -15.56 2.69 -6.97
N ASP A 208 -15.26 1.55 -6.36
CA ASP A 208 -14.23 1.40 -5.34
C ASP A 208 -12.97 0.73 -5.88
N VAL A 209 -11.83 1.03 -5.24
CA VAL A 209 -10.54 0.42 -5.53
C VAL A 209 -9.99 -0.18 -4.24
N PHE A 210 -9.66 -1.46 -4.29
CA PHE A 210 -9.01 -2.16 -3.19
C PHE A 210 -7.58 -2.48 -3.57
N LEU A 211 -6.67 -2.19 -2.65
CA LEU A 211 -5.26 -2.53 -2.73
C LEU A 211 -5.02 -3.70 -1.78
N LEU A 212 -4.69 -4.86 -2.34
CA LEU A 212 -4.41 -6.06 -1.58
C LEU A 212 -2.90 -6.29 -1.58
N ARG A 213 -2.32 -6.46 -0.38
CA ARG A 213 -0.93 -6.89 -0.24
C ARG A 213 -0.91 -8.27 0.38
N LEU A 214 -0.28 -9.22 -0.31
CA LEU A 214 -0.04 -10.55 0.21
C LEU A 214 1.47 -10.82 0.19
N ALA A 215 2.03 -11.31 1.28
CA ALA A 215 3.46 -11.63 1.35
C ALA A 215 3.74 -12.83 2.23
N LYS A 216 4.68 -13.67 1.80
CA LYS A 216 5.29 -14.68 2.66
C LYS A 216 6.21 -13.99 3.66
N ILE A 217 5.95 -14.17 4.95
CA ILE A 217 6.68 -13.49 6.01
C ILE A 217 8.00 -14.19 6.32
N ASP A 218 9.04 -13.39 6.44
CA ASP A 218 10.35 -13.79 6.94
C ASP A 218 10.45 -13.48 8.44
N TYR A 219 10.55 -14.53 9.26
CA TYR A 219 10.68 -14.44 10.71
C TYR A 219 12.13 -14.46 11.20
N THR A 220 13.10 -14.57 10.27
CA THR A 220 14.54 -14.61 10.63
C THR A 220 15.12 -13.25 10.92
#